data_AF-A0A6J4XJC5-F1
#
_entry.id   AF-A0A6J4XJC5-F1
#
_cell.length_a   1.000
_cell.length_b   1.000
_cell.length_c   1.000
_cell.angle_alpha   90.00
_cell.angle_beta   90.00
_cell.angle_gamma   90.00
#
_symmetry.space_group_name_H-M   'P 1'
#
loop_
_entity.id
_entity.type
_entity.pdbx_description
1 polymer ?
#
loop_
_entity_poly.entity_id
_entity_poly.type
_entity_poly.pdbx_seq_one_letter_code
_entity_poly.pdbx_strand_id
1 'polypeptide(L)'
;MLDLVISNKFKVPNKSVEQTARRLRVYVKALLSGGLFGLLLTLGVRWRKTMLTQVAFRSNNFPPYDDEEDQINSGLWGKRLAEYLVDKLKQHGIETEEIIAEDWGWYIPIKNEEFRLAICCGHQDGDDDEYLCFTDPATPIIRKFFKKIDATNELKRVVTAMENILSSDPGITDIKWTEVEK
;
A
#
# COMPACT_ATOMS: atom_id res chain seq x y z
N MET A 1 16.85 46.75 23.46
CA MET A 1 17.73 46.60 22.27
C MET A 1 17.14 45.41 21.50
N LEU A 2 16.09 45.68 20.70
CA LEU A 2 16.19 45.83 19.23
C LEU A 2 16.73 44.53 18.63
N ASP A 3 15.84 43.66 18.13
CA ASP A 3 15.41 43.54 16.72
C ASP A 3 16.20 42.39 16.03
N LEU A 4 15.55 41.29 15.64
CA LEU A 4 14.87 41.07 14.34
C LEU A 4 15.85 40.74 13.20
N VAL A 5 15.73 39.55 12.60
CA VAL A 5 15.73 39.18 11.16
C VAL A 5 15.63 37.64 11.10
N ILE A 6 14.44 37.02 11.02
CA ILE A 6 13.62 36.68 9.83
C ILE A 6 14.24 35.62 8.89
N SER A 7 13.56 34.47 8.81
CA SER A 7 13.08 33.79 7.58
C SER A 7 12.46 32.46 8.02
N ASN A 8 11.15 32.20 8.10
CA ASN A 8 10.00 32.45 7.25
C ASN A 8 10.04 31.76 5.88
N LYS A 9 9.72 30.45 5.87
CA LYS A 9 9.00 29.81 4.75
C LYS A 9 7.92 28.84 5.25
N PHE A 10 6.69 29.34 5.25
CA PHE A 10 5.44 28.66 4.88
C PHE A 10 5.29 27.15 5.15
N LYS A 11 4.40 26.82 6.10
CA LYS A 11 3.29 25.92 5.76
C LYS A 11 2.00 26.50 6.31
N VAL A 12 1.19 27.02 5.40
CA VAL A 12 -0.18 27.49 5.65
C VAL A 12 -0.95 26.34 6.31
N PRO A 13 -1.60 26.54 7.46
CA PRO A 13 -2.44 25.50 8.03
C PRO A 13 -3.54 25.16 7.03
N ASN A 14 -3.63 23.88 6.66
CA ASN A 14 -4.67 23.40 5.75
C ASN A 14 -6.03 23.78 6.36
N LYS A 15 -6.82 24.62 5.67
CA LYS A 15 -8.12 25.11 6.17
C LYS A 15 -9.03 23.96 6.62
N SER A 16 -8.86 22.76 6.04
CA SER A 16 -9.54 21.52 6.44
C SER A 16 -9.15 21.06 7.85
N VAL A 17 -7.88 21.10 8.21
CA VAL A 17 -7.36 20.68 9.54
C VAL A 17 -7.78 21.69 10.61
N GLU A 18 -7.75 22.98 10.30
CA GLU A 18 -8.17 24.04 11.24
C GLU A 18 -9.69 24.04 11.47
N GLN A 19 -10.49 23.78 10.43
CA GLN A 19 -11.94 23.59 10.57
C GLN A 19 -12.27 22.31 11.35
N THR A 20 -11.51 21.23 11.16
CA THR A 20 -11.68 19.97 11.89
C THR A 20 -11.33 20.14 13.37
N ALA A 21 -10.23 20.81 13.69
CA ALA A 21 -9.81 21.12 15.06
C ALA A 21 -10.78 22.09 15.77
N ARG A 22 -11.32 23.09 15.06
CA ARG A 22 -12.38 23.97 15.59
C ARG A 22 -13.67 23.20 15.88
N ARG A 23 -14.06 22.27 15.02
CA ARG A 23 -15.24 21.41 15.23
C ARG A 23 -15.05 20.51 16.45
N LEU A 24 -13.89 19.84 16.59
CA LEU A 24 -13.56 19.01 17.75
C LEU A 24 -13.61 19.78 19.08
N ARG A 25 -13.13 21.04 19.13
CA ARG A 25 -13.23 21.87 20.36
C ARG A 25 -14.66 22.23 20.74
N VAL A 26 -15.57 22.39 19.77
CA VAL A 26 -17.01 22.62 20.03
C VAL A 26 -17.65 21.34 20.60
N TYR A 27 -17.32 20.17 20.05
CA TYR A 27 -17.82 18.88 20.55
C TYR A 27 -17.38 18.57 21.99
N VAL A 28 -16.11 18.82 22.33
CA VAL A 28 -15.61 18.60 23.70
C VAL A 28 -16.24 19.55 24.71
N LYS A 29 -16.57 20.80 24.32
CA LYS A 29 -17.32 21.72 25.17
C LYS A 29 -18.79 21.30 25.37
N ALA A 30 -19.44 20.76 24.35
CA ALA A 30 -20.83 20.28 24.44
C ALA A 30 -20.97 19.01 25.30
N LEU A 31 -19.94 18.16 25.35
CA LEU A 31 -19.90 16.93 26.15
C LEU A 31 -19.76 17.18 27.66
N LEU A 32 -19.20 18.32 28.08
CA LEU A 32 -18.95 18.63 29.49
C LEU A 32 -20.08 19.45 30.15
N SER A 33 -21.06 19.94 29.39
CA SER A 33 -22.14 20.80 29.88
C SER A 33 -23.50 20.10 29.99
N GLY A 34 -23.47 18.83 30.44
CA GLY A 34 -24.61 18.01 30.88
C GLY A 34 -26.01 18.50 30.49
N GLY A 35 -26.56 17.96 29.39
CA GLY A 35 -27.96 18.20 29.05
C GLY A 35 -28.33 17.63 27.69
N LEU A 36 -29.24 16.66 27.71
CA LEU A 36 -30.03 16.16 26.58
C LEU A 36 -29.34 15.19 25.60
N PHE A 37 -29.74 13.93 25.76
CA PHE A 37 -30.26 13.02 24.74
C PHE A 37 -29.44 12.77 23.46
N GLY A 38 -29.29 11.48 23.18
CA GLY A 38 -28.79 10.99 21.91
C GLY A 38 -29.52 11.60 20.72
N LEU A 39 -28.75 12.29 19.88
CA LEU A 39 -29.05 12.48 18.46
C LEU A 39 -27.78 12.96 17.74
N LEU A 40 -26.75 12.14 17.67
CA LEU A 40 -25.58 12.37 16.79
C LEU A 40 -25.02 11.03 16.28
N LEU A 41 -25.92 10.15 15.81
CA LEU A 41 -25.59 8.93 15.06
C LEU A 41 -26.16 8.96 13.64
N THR A 42 -26.49 10.14 13.12
CA THR A 42 -27.06 10.36 11.78
C THR A 42 -26.30 11.42 10.98
N LEU A 43 -24.97 11.44 11.12
CA LEU A 43 -24.11 11.88 10.02
C LEU A 43 -23.29 10.66 9.63
N GLY A 44 -23.83 9.87 8.71
CA GLY A 44 -23.23 8.66 8.15
C GLY A 44 -21.95 8.93 7.36
N VAL A 45 -20.95 9.51 8.03
CA VAL A 45 -19.56 9.46 7.58
C VAL A 45 -19.08 8.04 7.88
N ARG A 46 -19.46 7.12 7.00
CA ARG A 46 -18.81 5.82 6.93
C ARG A 46 -17.39 6.10 6.44
N TRP A 47 -16.46 6.21 7.37
CA TRP A 47 -15.03 6.15 7.08
C TRP A 47 -14.80 4.83 6.33
N ARG A 48 -14.67 4.89 5.00
CA ARG A 48 -14.21 3.72 4.25
C ARG A 48 -12.76 3.58 4.63
N LYS A 49 -12.44 2.60 5.47
CA LYS A 49 -11.06 2.13 5.62
C LYS A 49 -10.59 1.76 4.22
N THR A 50 -9.67 2.54 3.69
CA THR A 50 -8.98 2.29 2.43
C THR A 50 -8.18 1.00 2.58
N MET A 51 -8.07 0.25 1.50
CA MET A 51 -7.39 -1.03 1.52
C MET A 51 -5.89 -0.81 1.35
N LEU A 52 -5.08 -1.42 2.22
CA LEU A 52 -3.62 -1.44 2.09
C LEU A 52 -3.26 -2.49 1.04
N THR A 53 -2.61 -2.07 -0.02
CA THR A 53 -2.27 -2.91 -1.19
C THR A 53 -0.81 -2.79 -1.57
N GLN A 54 -0.05 -1.97 -0.83
CA GLN A 54 1.38 -1.77 -1.00
C GLN A 54 2.09 -2.08 0.32
N VAL A 55 3.25 -2.73 0.22
CA VAL A 55 4.09 -3.09 1.36
C VAL A 55 5.55 -2.89 1.03
N ALA A 56 6.24 -2.16 1.89
CA ALA A 56 7.70 -2.08 1.89
C ALA A 56 8.26 -2.95 3.02
N PHE A 57 9.42 -3.56 2.81
CA PHE A 57 10.11 -4.37 3.81
C PHE A 57 11.60 -4.42 3.52
N ARG A 58 12.38 -4.98 4.46
CA ARG A 58 13.82 -5.22 4.29
C ARG A 58 14.14 -6.71 4.27
N SER A 59 15.10 -7.14 3.46
CA SER A 59 15.63 -8.50 3.44
C SER A 59 16.95 -8.64 2.67
N ASN A 60 17.89 -9.43 3.18
CA ASN A 60 19.10 -9.81 2.44
C ASN A 60 18.92 -11.10 1.61
N ASN A 61 17.73 -11.69 1.59
CA ASN A 61 17.48 -13.00 0.99
C ASN A 61 17.31 -12.96 -0.54
N PHE A 62 17.23 -11.77 -1.14
CA PHE A 62 16.87 -11.60 -2.55
C PHE A 62 17.93 -10.85 -3.38
N PRO A 63 19.23 -11.20 -3.31
CA PRO A 63 20.26 -10.54 -4.10
C PRO A 63 19.97 -10.67 -5.61
N PRO A 64 20.43 -9.71 -6.44
CA PRO A 64 20.23 -9.76 -7.88
C PRO A 64 20.84 -11.03 -8.50
N TYR A 65 20.30 -11.46 -9.64
CA TYR A 65 21.02 -12.37 -10.53
C TYR A 65 22.03 -11.61 -11.40
N ASP A 66 23.11 -12.27 -11.82
CA ASP A 66 24.16 -11.67 -12.65
C ASP A 66 23.65 -11.17 -14.01
N ASP A 67 22.58 -11.77 -14.54
CA ASP A 67 21.95 -11.47 -15.85
C ASP A 67 20.64 -10.67 -15.73
N GLU A 68 20.33 -10.15 -14.53
CA GLU A 68 19.05 -9.48 -14.28
C GLU A 68 18.95 -8.11 -14.95
N GLU A 69 20.06 -7.37 -15.01
CA GLU A 69 20.13 -6.06 -15.66
C GLU A 69 19.94 -6.11 -17.18
N ASP A 70 20.03 -7.30 -17.79
CA ASP A 70 19.71 -7.49 -19.22
C ASP A 70 18.20 -7.58 -19.48
N GLN A 71 17.39 -7.78 -18.43
CA GLN A 71 15.94 -7.98 -18.50
C GLN A 71 15.14 -6.75 -18.03
N ILE A 72 15.70 -5.94 -17.13
CA ILE A 72 15.05 -4.77 -16.52
C ILE A 72 16.02 -3.58 -16.49
N ASN A 73 15.56 -2.37 -16.14
CA ASN A 73 16.46 -1.20 -16.11
C ASN A 73 17.60 -1.39 -15.08
N SER A 74 18.80 -0.87 -15.40
CA SER A 74 19.99 -1.03 -14.53
C SER A 74 19.76 -0.49 -13.12
N GLY A 75 20.33 -1.16 -12.12
CA GLY A 75 20.15 -0.78 -10.72
C GLY A 75 18.80 -1.21 -10.12
N LEU A 76 17.99 -1.98 -10.86
CA LEU A 76 16.79 -2.64 -10.34
C LEU A 76 17.01 -4.15 -10.31
N TRP A 77 16.36 -4.83 -9.37
CA TRP A 77 16.30 -6.29 -9.28
C TRP A 77 15.10 -6.73 -8.45
N GLY A 78 14.85 -8.02 -8.39
CA GLY A 78 13.75 -8.60 -7.64
C GLY A 78 13.30 -9.98 -8.12
N LYS A 79 13.98 -10.60 -9.08
CA LYS A 79 13.57 -11.88 -9.65
C LYS A 79 13.50 -12.98 -8.59
N ARG A 80 14.49 -13.01 -7.69
CA ARG A 80 14.48 -13.94 -6.54
C ARG A 80 13.29 -13.69 -5.61
N LEU A 81 12.92 -12.44 -5.39
CA LEU A 81 11.72 -12.10 -4.62
C LEU A 81 10.46 -12.59 -5.35
N ALA A 82 10.39 -12.41 -6.67
CA ALA A 82 9.26 -12.86 -7.47
C ALA A 82 9.11 -14.40 -7.44
N GLU A 83 10.21 -15.13 -7.63
CA GLU A 83 10.26 -16.60 -7.52
C GLU A 83 9.85 -17.07 -6.12
N TYR A 84 10.38 -16.42 -5.08
CA TYR A 84 10.01 -16.68 -3.69
C TYR A 84 8.51 -16.48 -3.44
N LEU A 85 7.93 -15.37 -3.93
CA LEU A 85 6.51 -15.09 -3.78
C LEU A 85 5.66 -16.13 -4.52
N VAL A 86 6.02 -16.53 -5.74
CA VAL A 86 5.32 -17.58 -6.49
C VAL A 86 5.27 -18.89 -5.68
N ASP A 87 6.41 -19.33 -5.16
CA ASP A 87 6.52 -20.57 -4.39
C ASP A 87 5.69 -20.53 -3.10
N LYS A 88 5.63 -19.38 -2.44
CA LYS A 88 4.86 -19.18 -1.20
C LYS A 88 3.37 -19.01 -1.47
N LEU A 89 2.98 -18.26 -2.50
CA LEU A 89 1.58 -18.07 -2.90
C LEU A 89 0.89 -19.40 -3.23
N LYS A 90 1.62 -20.31 -3.87
CA LYS A 90 1.14 -21.68 -4.13
C LYS A 90 0.73 -22.42 -2.85
N GLN A 91 1.45 -22.21 -1.75
CA GLN A 91 1.14 -22.82 -0.44
C GLN A 91 -0.15 -22.22 0.18
N HIS A 92 -0.53 -21.02 -0.24
CA HIS A 92 -1.79 -20.36 0.12
C HIS A 92 -2.93 -20.64 -0.88
N GLY A 93 -2.74 -21.56 -1.85
CA GLY A 93 -3.74 -21.87 -2.87
C GLY A 93 -3.95 -20.74 -3.89
N ILE A 94 -2.95 -19.87 -4.06
CA ILE A 94 -2.97 -18.80 -5.08
C ILE A 94 -2.09 -19.26 -6.24
N GLU A 95 -2.71 -19.54 -7.38
CA GLU A 95 -2.00 -19.89 -8.60
C GLU A 95 -1.56 -18.64 -9.36
N THR A 96 -0.30 -18.63 -9.81
CA THR A 96 0.27 -17.59 -10.65
C THR A 96 0.45 -18.08 -12.09
N GLU A 97 0.68 -17.13 -13.00
CA GLU A 97 1.15 -17.39 -14.35
C GLU A 97 2.67 -17.14 -14.42
N GLU A 98 3.21 -17.08 -15.64
CA GLU A 98 4.64 -16.79 -15.86
C GLU A 98 5.01 -15.40 -15.35
N ILE A 99 6.16 -15.30 -14.67
CA ILE A 99 6.71 -14.03 -14.19
C ILE A 99 7.14 -13.20 -15.41
N ILE A 100 6.75 -11.93 -15.44
CA ILE A 100 7.05 -11.00 -16.55
C ILE A 100 8.04 -9.95 -16.05
N ALA A 101 9.14 -9.77 -16.80
CA ALA A 101 10.07 -8.66 -16.59
C ALA A 101 9.44 -7.36 -17.11
N GLU A 102 9.49 -6.32 -16.28
CA GLU A 102 9.05 -4.97 -16.61
C GLU A 102 10.22 -4.00 -16.40
N ASP A 103 10.19 -2.84 -17.06
CA ASP A 103 11.27 -1.86 -16.98
C ASP A 103 11.48 -1.29 -15.56
N TRP A 104 10.49 -1.46 -14.67
CA TRP A 104 10.56 -1.09 -13.26
C TRP A 104 10.71 -2.28 -12.29
N GLY A 105 10.71 -3.54 -12.74
CA GLY A 105 10.79 -4.69 -11.82
C GLY A 105 10.08 -5.93 -12.34
N TRP A 106 9.37 -6.64 -11.47
CA TRP A 106 8.77 -7.92 -11.80
C TRP A 106 7.26 -7.94 -11.59
N TYR A 107 6.54 -8.42 -12.60
CA TYR A 107 5.09 -8.58 -12.58
C TYR A 107 4.76 -10.06 -12.47
N ILE A 108 3.98 -10.43 -11.45
CA ILE A 108 3.56 -11.80 -11.16
C ILE A 108 2.05 -11.88 -11.38
N PRO A 109 1.59 -12.29 -12.58
CA PRO A 109 0.17 -12.44 -12.82
C PRO A 109 -0.41 -13.54 -11.93
N ILE A 110 -1.58 -13.27 -11.36
CA ILE A 110 -2.36 -14.21 -10.57
C ILE A 110 -3.55 -14.66 -11.41
N LYS A 111 -3.77 -15.98 -11.49
CA LYS A 111 -4.92 -16.53 -12.20
C LYS A 111 -6.21 -16.00 -11.57
N ASN A 112 -6.96 -15.25 -12.35
CA ASN A 112 -8.23 -14.66 -11.96
C ASN A 112 -9.11 -14.45 -13.21
N GLU A 113 -10.35 -14.93 -13.16
CA GLU A 113 -11.21 -14.96 -14.36
C GLU A 113 -11.81 -13.60 -14.70
N GLU A 114 -12.14 -12.78 -13.69
CA GLU A 114 -12.96 -11.59 -13.89
C GLU A 114 -12.15 -10.36 -14.34
N PHE A 115 -10.90 -10.24 -13.91
CA PHE A 115 -10.02 -9.10 -14.19
C PHE A 115 -8.54 -9.48 -14.02
N ARG A 116 -7.65 -8.66 -14.59
CA ARG A 116 -6.19 -8.84 -14.39
C ARG A 116 -5.85 -8.55 -12.94
N LEU A 117 -5.20 -9.51 -12.29
CA LEU A 117 -4.73 -9.40 -10.93
C LEU A 117 -3.27 -9.82 -10.91
N ALA A 118 -2.42 -9.06 -10.24
CA ALA A 118 -1.00 -9.37 -10.12
C ALA A 118 -0.41 -8.82 -8.83
N ILE A 119 0.74 -9.38 -8.46
CA ILE A 119 1.68 -8.76 -7.54
C ILE A 119 2.83 -8.21 -8.36
N CYS A 120 3.14 -6.94 -8.14
CA CYS A 120 4.32 -6.28 -8.66
C CYS A 120 5.35 -6.21 -7.54
N CYS A 121 6.61 -6.55 -7.82
CA CYS A 121 7.66 -6.51 -6.81
C CYS A 121 9.04 -6.15 -7.36
N GLY A 122 9.87 -5.57 -6.51
CA GLY A 122 11.28 -5.35 -6.80
C GLY A 122 11.94 -4.41 -5.79
N HIS A 123 13.26 -4.37 -5.85
CA HIS A 123 14.05 -3.23 -5.43
C HIS A 123 13.81 -2.07 -6.41
N GLN A 124 13.72 -0.84 -5.91
CA GLN A 124 13.35 0.34 -6.71
C GLN A 124 14.33 1.50 -6.51
N ASP A 125 14.67 1.77 -5.25
CA ASP A 125 15.56 2.84 -4.80
C ASP A 125 15.88 2.57 -3.32
N GLY A 126 17.05 3.01 -2.83
CA GLY A 126 17.48 2.83 -1.45
C GLY A 126 18.61 1.81 -1.26
N ASP A 127 18.69 1.23 -0.06
CA ASP A 127 19.70 0.22 0.26
C ASP A 127 19.40 -1.12 -0.43
N ASP A 128 20.43 -1.95 -0.64
CA ASP A 128 20.34 -3.24 -1.35
C ASP A 128 19.38 -4.28 -0.72
N ASP A 129 18.94 -4.03 0.52
CA ASP A 129 17.98 -4.88 1.22
C ASP A 129 16.56 -4.30 1.23
N GLU A 130 16.28 -3.16 0.58
CA GLU A 130 14.95 -2.55 0.53
C GLU A 130 14.11 -3.05 -0.66
N TYR A 131 12.90 -3.52 -0.38
CA TYR A 131 11.97 -4.04 -1.39
C TYR A 131 10.58 -3.41 -1.25
N LEU A 132 9.91 -3.28 -2.39
CA LEU A 132 8.53 -2.85 -2.51
C LEU A 132 7.71 -3.91 -3.24
N CYS A 133 6.54 -4.24 -2.69
CA CYS A 133 5.51 -4.97 -3.40
C CYS A 133 4.20 -4.18 -3.42
N PHE A 134 3.44 -4.30 -4.50
CA PHE A 134 2.07 -3.79 -4.58
C PHE A 134 1.19 -4.66 -5.45
N THR A 135 -0.13 -4.57 -5.30
CA THR A 135 -1.07 -5.27 -6.18
C THR A 135 -1.44 -4.41 -7.40
N ASP A 136 -1.60 -5.06 -8.54
CA ASP A 136 -2.32 -4.51 -9.69
C ASP A 136 -3.64 -5.28 -9.86
N PRO A 137 -4.82 -4.66 -9.71
CA PRO A 137 -5.04 -3.25 -9.40
C PRO A 137 -4.68 -2.87 -7.96
N ALA A 138 -4.23 -1.63 -7.78
CA ALA A 138 -3.93 -1.07 -6.46
C ALA A 138 -5.18 -0.73 -5.62
N THR A 139 -6.36 -0.66 -6.23
CA THR A 139 -7.60 -0.31 -5.53
C THR A 139 -8.74 -1.26 -5.87
N PRO A 140 -9.69 -1.51 -4.95
CA PRO A 140 -10.73 -2.53 -5.12
C PRO A 140 -11.78 -2.18 -6.18
N ILE A 141 -11.79 -0.96 -6.70
CA ILE A 141 -12.78 -0.54 -7.68
C ILE A 141 -12.12 -0.38 -9.05
N ILE A 142 -12.31 -1.36 -9.92
CA ILE A 142 -11.84 -1.33 -11.29
C ILE A 142 -12.94 -0.74 -12.18
N ARG A 143 -12.59 0.22 -13.04
CA ARG A 143 -13.50 0.77 -14.04
C ARG A 143 -13.09 0.28 -15.42
N LYS A 144 -13.99 -0.43 -16.10
CA LYS A 144 -13.79 -0.95 -17.46
C LYS A 144 -15.05 -0.71 -18.28
N PHE A 145 -14.99 0.15 -19.29
CA PHE A 145 -16.06 0.44 -20.27
C PHE A 145 -17.52 0.36 -19.74
N PHE A 146 -18.00 1.41 -19.08
CA PHE A 146 -19.34 1.46 -18.45
C PHE A 146 -19.62 0.45 -17.34
N LYS A 147 -18.71 -0.49 -17.06
CA LYS A 147 -18.80 -1.43 -15.94
C LYS A 147 -17.87 -1.04 -14.80
N LYS A 148 -18.30 -1.37 -13.59
CA LYS A 148 -17.54 -1.26 -12.35
C LYS A 148 -17.44 -2.65 -11.74
N ILE A 149 -16.21 -3.12 -11.53
CA ILE A 149 -15.91 -4.41 -10.92
C ILE A 149 -15.46 -4.14 -9.48
N ASP A 150 -15.95 -4.94 -8.53
CA ASP A 150 -15.55 -4.90 -7.13
C ASP A 150 -14.55 -6.03 -6.84
N ALA A 151 -13.26 -5.68 -6.86
CA ALA A 151 -12.14 -6.58 -6.63
C ALA A 151 -11.83 -6.79 -5.14
N THR A 152 -12.69 -6.33 -4.22
CA THR A 152 -12.39 -6.34 -2.77
C THR A 152 -12.03 -7.73 -2.24
N ASN A 153 -12.76 -8.78 -2.65
CA ASN A 153 -12.53 -10.12 -2.12
C ASN A 153 -11.21 -10.72 -2.62
N GLU A 154 -10.94 -10.58 -3.91
CA GLU A 154 -9.71 -11.08 -4.52
C GLU A 154 -8.48 -10.33 -4.02
N LEU A 155 -8.54 -9.01 -3.91
CA LEU A 155 -7.45 -8.24 -3.30
C LEU A 155 -7.22 -8.64 -1.85
N LYS A 156 -8.28 -8.91 -1.07
CA LYS A 156 -8.14 -9.34 0.32
C LYS A 156 -7.45 -10.69 0.41
N ARG A 157 -7.84 -11.63 -0.45
CA ARG A 157 -7.20 -12.94 -0.54
C ARG A 157 -5.69 -12.81 -0.77
N VAL A 158 -5.30 -11.99 -1.74
CA VAL A 158 -3.88 -11.77 -2.08
C VAL A 158 -3.14 -11.03 -0.98
N VAL A 159 -3.67 -9.92 -0.47
CA VAL A 159 -3.03 -9.12 0.58
C VAL A 159 -2.86 -9.92 1.87
N THR A 160 -3.86 -10.70 2.28
CA THR A 160 -3.75 -11.56 3.46
C THR A 160 -2.71 -12.66 3.26
N ALA A 161 -2.59 -13.23 2.06
CA ALA A 161 -1.52 -14.18 1.78
C ALA A 161 -0.14 -13.50 1.86
N MET A 162 0.04 -12.34 1.24
CA MET A 162 1.29 -11.58 1.32
C MET A 162 1.64 -11.22 2.77
N GLU A 163 0.69 -10.76 3.57
CA GLU A 163 0.91 -10.46 4.99
C GLU A 163 1.42 -11.68 5.75
N ASN A 164 0.82 -12.85 5.56
CA ASN A 164 1.26 -14.10 6.17
C ASN A 164 2.65 -14.53 5.66
N ILE A 165 2.91 -14.44 4.36
CA ILE A 165 4.19 -14.83 3.74
C ILE A 165 5.32 -13.96 4.27
N LEU A 166 5.13 -12.64 4.29
CA LEU A 166 6.17 -11.70 4.70
C LEU A 166 6.40 -11.75 6.22
N SER A 167 5.33 -11.81 7.03
CA SER A 167 5.46 -11.80 8.50
C SER A 167 5.93 -13.13 9.10
N SER A 168 5.85 -14.23 8.36
CA SER A 168 6.31 -15.55 8.83
C SER A 168 7.77 -15.85 8.51
N ASP A 169 8.40 -15.07 7.62
CA ASP A 169 9.81 -15.27 7.26
C ASP A 169 10.71 -14.43 8.19
N PRO A 170 11.58 -15.06 9.00
CA PRO A 170 12.46 -14.34 9.92
C PRO A 170 13.54 -13.51 9.21
N GLY A 171 13.80 -13.75 7.92
CA GLY A 171 14.70 -12.95 7.09
C GLY A 171 14.04 -11.72 6.46
N ILE A 172 12.75 -11.47 6.74
CA ILE A 172 12.01 -10.30 6.29
C ILE A 172 11.69 -9.43 7.51
N THR A 173 12.11 -8.17 7.46
CA THR A 173 11.99 -7.22 8.57
C THR A 173 11.38 -5.89 8.11
N ASP A 174 11.10 -5.00 9.06
CA ASP A 174 10.62 -3.63 8.81
C ASP A 174 9.41 -3.50 7.87
N ILE A 175 8.51 -4.49 7.95
CA ILE A 175 7.30 -4.57 7.12
C ILE A 175 6.38 -3.38 7.41
N LYS A 176 6.09 -2.58 6.38
CA LYS A 176 5.25 -1.38 6.42
C LYS A 176 4.23 -1.41 5.30
N TRP A 177 2.97 -1.58 5.67
CA TRP A 177 1.84 -1.52 4.75
C TRP A 177 1.34 -0.09 4.56
N THR A 178 1.10 0.32 3.32
CA THR A 178 0.64 1.66 2.96
C THR A 178 -0.59 1.62 2.05
N GLU A 179 -1.32 2.73 2.06
CA GLU A 179 -2.34 3.01 1.05
C GLU A 179 -1.65 3.57 -0.20
N VAL A 180 -2.18 3.23 -1.38
CA VAL A 180 -1.76 3.89 -2.62
C VAL A 180 -2.43 5.26 -2.69
N GLU A 181 -1.64 6.32 -2.68
CA GLU A 181 -2.12 7.69 -2.90
C GLU A 181 -2.69 7.80 -4.34
N LYS A 182 -3.85 8.45 -4.47
CA LYS A 182 -4.54 8.64 -5.75
C LYS A 182 -4.19 9.97 -6.39
#